data_AF-A0A812JK22-F1
#
_entry.id   AF-A0A812JK22-F1
#
_cell.length_a   1.000
_cell.length_b   1.000
_cell.length_c   1.000
_cell.angle_alpha   90.00
_cell.angle_beta   90.00
_cell.angle_gamma   90.00
#
_symmetry.space_group_name_H-M   'P 1'
#
loop_
_entity.id
_entity.type
_entity.pdbx_description
1 polymer ?
#
loop_
_entity_poly.entity_id
_entity_poly.type
_entity_poly.pdbx_seq_one_letter_code
_entity_poly.pdbx_strand_id
1 'polypeptide(L)'
;MPQASLTLNTKTPAGESCAKLRSEIAALMERHESSFELSAGGKTLEDTDKVPDSPVTITLVNLSWEGATPARVKDLGGGEFTVVGEAMKGSGHFNFMCNTGFTDGVGYFEVEVLEGDGPFIGVTTKAGFKEGYKIRALEFGGPGNLSDGSGLKRGGFGEPVKKGSVIGFTLDLTDGSSVGMTVWDGDKCLGEAYKGCKREKGATVYPVVCARKPGDRFKLSLKRQPRVQEKRTPHPAHNSWELTRFVQDGATVSLDEAQTAKGAGRGRAYIGPGEPPKGHLVMQLEQSAGDANEFKLHFKLFNILNTKVTITGSSGSTENLDVGLILGTRVLSPIQDFENKLSTALSSVDSWTLTGSGENAKLTMRSADVELAFDWVDKAMQEPVSDVALP
;
A
#
# COMPACT_ATOMS: atom_id res chain seq x y z
N MET A 1 -18.17 21.85 25.66
CA MET A 1 -17.12 22.81 26.09
C MET A 1 -17.25 24.06 25.24
N PRO A 2 -17.14 25.28 25.81
CA PRO A 2 -17.17 26.51 25.01
C PRO A 2 -16.03 26.49 23.99
N GLN A 3 -16.34 26.67 22.70
CA GLN A 3 -15.31 26.87 21.68
C GLN A 3 -14.77 28.29 21.82
N ALA A 4 -13.49 28.41 22.16
CA ALA A 4 -12.81 29.69 22.06
C ALA A 4 -12.73 30.07 20.58
N SER A 5 -13.25 31.25 20.21
CA SER A 5 -13.10 31.82 18.88
C SER A 5 -12.02 32.90 18.92
N LEU A 6 -11.08 32.84 17.97
CA LEU A 6 -10.04 33.85 17.77
C LEU A 6 -10.27 34.48 16.40
N THR A 7 -10.35 35.80 16.34
CA THR A 7 -10.39 36.54 15.06
C THR A 7 -8.97 36.96 14.70
N LEU A 8 -8.50 36.54 13.52
CA LEU A 8 -7.20 36.94 12.98
C LEU A 8 -7.40 37.95 11.84
N ASN A 9 -6.70 39.08 11.92
CA ASN A 9 -6.65 40.05 10.82
C ASN A 9 -5.54 39.64 9.86
N THR A 10 -5.92 39.12 8.69
CA THR A 10 -4.98 38.75 7.63
C THR A 10 -5.00 39.80 6.51
N LYS A 11 -3.87 39.96 5.83
CA LYS A 11 -3.67 40.87 4.70
C LYS A 11 -3.94 40.19 3.37
N THR A 12 -4.01 38.87 3.34
CA THR A 12 -4.30 38.09 2.12
C THR A 12 -5.74 38.32 1.68
N PRO A 13 -5.99 39.03 0.55
CA PRO A 13 -7.34 39.27 0.08
C PRO A 13 -7.97 38.00 -0.53
N ALA A 14 -9.29 38.02 -0.72
CA ALA A 14 -9.98 37.02 -1.51
C ALA A 14 -9.40 36.92 -2.94
N GLY A 15 -9.43 35.72 -3.52
CA GLY A 15 -8.87 35.42 -4.85
C GLY A 15 -7.37 35.09 -4.87
N GLU A 16 -6.64 35.32 -3.78
CA GLU A 16 -5.26 34.84 -3.59
C GLU A 16 -5.23 33.36 -3.20
N SER A 17 -4.05 32.72 -3.19
CA SER A 17 -3.95 31.31 -2.81
C SER A 17 -4.14 31.09 -1.32
N CYS A 18 -4.83 30.00 -0.96
CA CYS A 18 -4.95 29.55 0.42
C CYS A 18 -3.59 29.21 1.06
N ALA A 19 -2.60 28.77 0.27
CA ALA A 19 -1.22 28.62 0.73
C ALA A 19 -0.66 29.92 1.34
N LYS A 20 -0.83 31.06 0.65
CA LYS A 20 -0.35 32.37 1.13
C LYS A 20 -1.05 32.80 2.43
N LEU A 21 -2.37 32.57 2.51
CA LEU A 21 -3.14 32.83 3.72
C LEU A 21 -2.64 31.96 4.89
N ARG A 22 -2.37 30.67 4.65
CA ARG A 22 -1.84 29.74 5.64
C ARG A 22 -0.45 30.16 6.14
N SER A 23 0.45 30.57 5.24
CA SER A 23 1.75 31.16 5.58
C SER A 23 1.63 32.40 6.46
N GLU A 24 0.67 33.29 6.15
CA GLU A 24 0.42 34.49 6.95
C GLU A 24 -0.09 34.15 8.36
N ILE A 25 -1.06 33.24 8.47
CA ILE A 25 -1.58 32.76 9.76
C ILE A 25 -0.46 32.11 10.58
N ALA A 26 0.36 31.28 9.93
CA ALA A 26 1.49 30.61 10.55
C ALA A 26 2.50 31.60 11.15
N ALA A 27 2.82 32.66 10.40
CA ALA A 27 3.68 33.74 10.89
C ALA A 27 3.06 34.51 12.07
N LEU A 28 1.77 34.85 11.99
CA LEU A 28 1.05 35.54 13.07
C LEU A 28 0.97 34.71 14.36
N MET A 29 0.88 33.40 14.22
CA MET A 29 0.72 32.48 15.34
C MET A 29 2.03 31.85 15.82
N GLU A 30 3.16 32.19 15.19
CA GLU A 30 4.49 31.61 15.44
C GLU A 30 4.49 30.07 15.40
N ARG A 31 3.81 29.51 14.39
CA ARG A 31 3.68 28.06 14.19
C ARG A 31 3.96 27.70 12.74
N HIS A 32 4.12 26.42 12.45
CA HIS A 32 4.27 25.94 11.08
C HIS A 32 2.92 25.88 10.36
N GLU A 33 2.95 26.07 9.04
CA GLU A 33 1.78 26.12 8.16
C GLU A 33 0.89 24.88 8.25
N SER A 34 1.49 23.70 8.37
CA SER A 34 0.78 22.42 8.55
C SER A 34 -0.15 22.41 9.78
N SER A 35 0.08 23.27 10.77
CA SER A 35 -0.73 23.34 11.99
C SER A 35 -2.12 23.92 11.75
N PHE A 36 -2.44 24.39 10.54
CA PHE A 36 -3.69 25.10 10.26
C PHE A 36 -4.46 24.45 9.12
N GLU A 37 -5.62 23.88 9.46
CA GLU A 37 -6.63 23.52 8.46
C GLU A 37 -7.54 24.73 8.21
N LEU A 38 -7.75 25.05 6.93
CA LEU A 38 -8.62 26.13 6.51
C LEU A 38 -9.91 25.53 5.98
N SER A 39 -11.06 26.10 6.31
CA SER A 39 -12.34 25.67 5.76
C SER A 39 -13.28 26.84 5.51
N ALA A 40 -14.11 26.74 4.48
CA ALA A 40 -15.14 27.73 4.17
C ALA A 40 -16.34 27.03 3.51
N GLY A 41 -17.56 27.45 3.83
CA GLY A 41 -18.78 26.86 3.27
C GLY A 41 -18.92 25.35 3.52
N GLY A 42 -18.34 24.83 4.62
CA GLY A 42 -18.37 23.40 4.95
C GLY A 42 -17.35 22.54 4.19
N LYS A 43 -16.46 23.15 3.37
CA LYS A 43 -15.39 22.46 2.65
C LYS A 43 -14.02 22.84 3.23
N THR A 44 -13.13 21.86 3.39
CA THR A 44 -11.70 22.11 3.65
C THR A 44 -11.05 22.73 2.40
N LEU A 45 -10.20 23.74 2.60
CA LEU A 45 -9.51 24.48 1.55
C LEU A 45 -8.06 23.97 1.40
N GLU A 46 -7.73 23.53 0.19
CA GLU A 46 -6.41 23.06 -0.19
C GLU A 46 -5.47 24.25 -0.51
N ASP A 47 -4.15 24.01 -0.53
CA ASP A 47 -3.15 25.07 -0.81
C ASP A 47 -3.37 25.77 -2.16
N THR A 48 -3.85 25.02 -3.16
CA THR A 48 -4.15 25.50 -4.52
C THR A 48 -5.49 26.21 -4.64
N ASP A 49 -6.37 26.09 -3.65
CA ASP A 49 -7.66 26.79 -3.65
C ASP A 49 -7.44 28.30 -3.51
N LYS A 50 -8.45 29.07 -3.93
CA LYS A 50 -8.48 30.53 -3.73
C LYS A 50 -9.17 30.87 -2.43
N VAL A 51 -8.65 31.89 -1.73
CA VAL A 51 -9.29 32.45 -0.53
C VAL A 51 -10.67 32.98 -0.93
N PRO A 52 -11.76 32.50 -0.31
CA PRO A 52 -13.11 32.94 -0.66
C PRO A 52 -13.42 34.32 -0.07
N ASP A 53 -14.44 35.00 -0.60
CA ASP A 53 -14.97 36.23 -0.01
C ASP A 53 -15.74 35.98 1.31
N SER A 54 -16.12 34.72 1.57
CA SER A 54 -16.78 34.31 2.80
C SER A 54 -15.79 34.14 3.96
N PRO A 55 -16.23 34.23 5.23
CA PRO A 55 -15.38 33.92 6.37
C PRO A 55 -14.71 32.54 6.27
N VAL A 56 -13.41 32.50 6.56
CA VAL A 56 -12.62 31.27 6.63
C VAL A 56 -12.51 30.85 8.09
N THR A 57 -12.88 29.60 8.38
CA THR A 57 -12.65 28.96 9.67
C THR A 57 -11.24 28.37 9.68
N ILE A 58 -10.48 28.71 10.73
CA ILE A 58 -9.13 28.21 10.95
C ILE A 58 -9.18 27.19 12.11
N THR A 59 -8.80 25.95 11.82
CA THR A 59 -8.69 24.90 12.82
C THR A 59 -7.22 24.66 13.13
N LEU A 60 -6.83 24.82 14.39
CA LEU A 60 -5.50 24.44 14.85
C LEU A 60 -5.42 22.91 14.96
N VAL A 61 -4.62 22.30 14.09
CA VAL A 61 -4.34 20.86 14.07
C VAL A 61 -3.15 20.59 14.98
N ASN A 62 -3.42 19.98 16.14
CA ASN A 62 -2.38 19.63 17.11
C ASN A 62 -2.13 18.11 17.10
N LEU A 63 -1.35 17.66 16.13
CA LEU A 63 -0.92 16.27 16.00
C LEU A 63 0.58 16.19 16.29
N SER A 64 0.93 16.15 17.58
CA SER A 64 2.33 16.10 18.00
C SER A 64 2.89 14.69 17.91
N TRP A 65 4.19 14.59 17.62
CA TRP A 65 4.91 13.32 17.55
C TRP A 65 5.89 13.14 18.71
N GLU A 66 5.93 11.95 19.27
CA GLU A 66 6.98 11.53 20.20
C GLU A 66 7.87 10.46 19.57
N GLY A 67 9.18 10.62 19.71
CA GLY A 67 10.15 9.58 19.34
C GLY A 67 10.39 8.63 20.49
N ALA A 68 10.57 7.35 20.21
CA ALA A 68 11.03 6.38 21.22
C ALA A 68 12.37 6.81 21.85
N THR A 69 13.16 7.56 21.08
CA THR A 69 14.25 8.41 21.57
C THR A 69 13.85 9.88 21.34
N PRO A 70 13.42 10.63 22.38
CA PRO A 70 12.85 11.97 22.20
C PRO A 70 13.75 12.96 21.45
N ALA A 71 15.07 12.87 21.60
CA ALA A 71 16.03 13.74 20.91
C ALA A 71 16.11 13.51 19.38
N ARG A 72 15.41 12.52 18.83
CA ARG A 72 15.47 12.13 17.41
C ARG A 72 14.25 12.56 16.59
N VAL A 73 13.28 13.21 17.22
CA VAL A 73 12.14 13.83 16.53
C VAL A 73 12.28 15.34 16.58
N LYS A 74 12.16 15.98 15.43
CA LYS A 74 11.86 17.40 15.36
C LYS A 74 10.42 17.53 14.87
N ASP A 75 9.51 17.76 15.81
CA ASP A 75 8.12 18.05 15.52
C ASP A 75 8.04 19.41 14.81
N LEU A 76 7.44 19.41 13.63
CA LEU A 76 7.24 20.61 12.83
C LEU A 76 5.83 21.16 13.04
N GLY A 77 4.94 20.46 13.74
CA GLY A 77 3.55 20.85 13.97
C GLY A 77 2.60 20.33 12.89
N GLY A 78 1.30 20.35 13.18
CA GLY A 78 0.27 19.97 12.19
C GLY A 78 0.34 18.53 11.70
N GLY A 79 0.94 17.64 12.47
CA GLY A 79 1.17 16.25 12.08
C GLY A 79 2.45 16.03 11.28
N GLU A 80 3.20 17.07 10.99
CA GLU A 80 4.48 16.97 10.27
C GLU A 80 5.66 16.84 11.25
N PHE A 81 6.61 15.96 10.94
CA PHE A 81 7.85 15.84 11.69
C PHE A 81 9.01 15.42 10.79
N THR A 82 10.24 15.65 11.27
CA THR A 82 11.46 15.15 10.64
C THR A 82 12.34 14.39 11.61
N VAL A 83 13.02 13.38 11.10
CA VAL A 83 13.98 12.57 11.86
C VAL A 83 15.30 13.32 11.99
N VAL A 84 15.80 13.47 13.22
CA VAL A 84 17.05 14.17 13.51
C VAL A 84 18.03 13.29 14.29
N GLY A 85 19.30 13.71 14.32
CA GLY A 85 20.38 13.01 15.00
C GLY A 85 21.27 12.21 14.05
N GLU A 86 22.05 11.29 14.62
CA GLU A 86 23.00 10.47 13.86
C GLU A 86 22.32 9.24 13.25
N ALA A 87 22.85 8.78 12.11
CA ALA A 87 22.42 7.54 11.50
C ALA A 87 22.70 6.35 12.43
N MET A 88 21.73 5.44 12.54
CA MET A 88 21.97 4.17 13.23
C MET A 88 22.89 3.30 12.37
N LYS A 89 23.76 2.50 13.02
CA LYS A 89 24.50 1.45 12.32
C LYS A 89 23.54 0.33 11.92
N GLY A 90 23.67 -0.17 10.69
CA GLY A 90 22.88 -1.31 10.19
C GLY A 90 21.45 -0.96 9.79
N SER A 91 20.53 -1.92 9.90
CA SER A 91 19.12 -1.77 9.49
C SER A 91 18.23 -1.19 10.59
N GLY A 92 18.78 -0.37 11.49
CA GLY A 92 18.03 0.22 12.61
C GLY A 92 16.83 1.05 12.14
N HIS A 93 15.79 1.11 12.99
CA HIS A 93 14.60 1.90 12.76
C HIS A 93 14.46 2.98 13.83
N PHE A 94 14.00 4.16 13.41
CA PHE A 94 13.62 5.26 14.28
C PHE A 94 12.09 5.27 14.39
N ASN A 95 11.58 5.01 15.59
CA ASN A 95 10.15 4.83 15.79
C ASN A 95 9.54 6.10 16.40
N PHE A 96 8.45 6.57 15.80
CA PHE A 96 7.73 7.77 16.18
C PHE A 96 6.25 7.47 16.30
N MET A 97 5.62 7.92 17.38
CA MET A 97 4.20 7.71 17.65
C MET A 97 3.50 9.07 17.74
N CYS A 98 2.32 9.19 17.15
CA CYS A 98 1.49 10.37 17.33
C CYS A 98 0.80 10.32 18.69
N ASN A 99 0.73 11.44 19.39
CA ASN A 99 0.05 11.51 20.69
C ASN A 99 -1.49 11.52 20.60
N THR A 100 -2.04 11.55 19.39
CA THR A 100 -3.47 11.42 19.14
C THR A 100 -3.78 10.01 18.66
N GLY A 101 -4.55 9.27 19.45
CA GLY A 101 -4.91 7.89 19.17
C GLY A 101 -6.41 7.66 19.03
N PHE A 102 -6.76 6.41 18.76
CA PHE A 102 -8.12 5.91 18.57
C PHE A 102 -8.43 4.85 19.63
N THR A 103 -9.61 4.92 20.23
CA THR A 103 -10.00 4.01 21.32
C THR A 103 -11.09 3.04 20.89
N ASP A 104 -12.07 3.50 20.12
CA ASP A 104 -13.24 2.74 19.69
C ASP A 104 -13.71 3.11 18.27
N GLY A 105 -14.72 2.38 17.79
CA GLY A 105 -15.42 2.69 16.54
C GLY A 105 -14.60 2.41 15.27
N VAL A 106 -14.86 3.20 14.23
CA VAL A 106 -14.10 3.15 12.97
C VAL A 106 -13.28 4.42 12.85
N GLY A 107 -11.97 4.24 12.71
CA GLY A 107 -10.99 5.34 12.56
C GLY A 107 -10.42 5.39 11.16
N TYR A 108 -9.92 6.55 10.76
CA TYR A 108 -9.12 6.69 9.54
C TYR A 108 -7.98 7.70 9.75
N PHE A 109 -6.82 7.43 9.18
CA PHE A 109 -5.73 8.40 9.06
C PHE A 109 -4.88 8.12 7.82
N GLU A 110 -4.16 9.14 7.36
CA GLU A 110 -3.16 9.06 6.30
C GLU A 110 -1.80 9.51 6.81
N VAL A 111 -0.73 8.88 6.31
CA VAL A 111 0.64 9.36 6.44
C VAL A 111 1.23 9.57 5.05
N GLU A 112 1.66 10.80 4.78
CA GLU A 112 2.40 11.18 3.59
C GLU A 112 3.91 11.10 3.85
N VAL A 113 4.64 10.47 2.93
CA VAL A 113 6.10 10.37 2.96
C VAL A 113 6.69 11.52 2.15
N LEU A 114 7.04 12.62 2.83
CA LEU A 114 7.58 13.83 2.21
C LEU A 114 9.05 13.63 1.78
N GLU A 115 9.83 12.97 2.63
CA GLU A 115 11.20 12.55 2.35
C GLU A 115 11.47 11.19 2.98
N GLY A 116 12.22 10.34 2.29
CA GLY A 116 12.59 9.01 2.77
C GLY A 116 12.17 7.88 1.82
N ASP A 117 12.64 6.67 2.13
CA ASP A 117 12.34 5.46 1.38
C ASP A 117 12.24 4.24 2.30
N GLY A 118 11.27 3.37 2.03
CA GLY A 118 10.97 2.16 2.79
C GLY A 118 10.67 2.34 4.29
N PRO A 119 9.93 3.39 4.74
CA PRO A 119 9.42 3.43 6.11
C PRO A 119 8.37 2.32 6.31
N PHE A 120 8.15 1.93 7.56
CA PHE A 120 6.96 1.18 7.96
C PHE A 120 6.00 2.12 8.70
N ILE A 121 4.71 2.01 8.43
CA ILE A 121 3.67 2.91 8.95
C ILE A 121 2.51 2.05 9.43
N GLY A 122 1.88 2.42 10.54
CA GLY A 122 0.68 1.72 10.99
C GLY A 122 0.24 2.16 12.37
N VAL A 123 -0.06 1.20 13.25
CA VAL A 123 -0.52 1.49 14.62
C VAL A 123 0.18 0.68 15.69
N THR A 124 0.33 1.26 16.88
CA THR A 124 0.84 0.60 18.10
C THR A 124 0.00 1.02 19.31
N THR A 125 0.12 0.30 20.42
CA THR A 125 -0.27 0.82 21.74
C THR A 125 0.91 1.53 22.39
N LYS A 126 0.65 2.31 23.46
CA LYS A 126 1.71 2.96 24.24
C LYS A 126 2.67 1.94 24.90
N ALA A 127 2.16 0.79 25.33
CA ALA A 127 2.98 -0.30 25.87
C ALA A 127 3.84 -0.98 24.79
N GLY A 128 3.35 -0.99 23.54
CA GLY A 128 4.06 -1.53 22.37
C GLY A 128 5.13 -0.61 21.80
N PHE A 129 5.04 0.70 22.07
CA PHE A 129 5.94 1.70 21.54
C PHE A 129 7.33 1.63 22.19
N LYS A 130 8.31 1.15 21.41
CA LYS A 130 9.71 0.93 21.83
C LYS A 130 10.65 1.29 20.69
N GLU A 131 11.94 1.47 20.98
CA GLU A 131 12.95 1.79 19.96
C GLU A 131 13.34 0.58 19.09
N GLY A 132 13.56 0.83 17.80
CA GLY A 132 14.01 -0.17 16.81
C GLY A 132 13.06 -1.35 16.67
N TYR A 133 13.61 -2.54 16.44
CA TYR A 133 12.85 -3.80 16.26
C TYR A 133 12.15 -4.32 17.53
N LYS A 134 12.20 -3.56 18.64
CA LYS A 134 11.52 -3.93 19.89
C LYS A 134 10.06 -3.48 19.90
N ILE A 135 9.64 -2.64 18.95
CA ILE A 135 8.26 -2.19 18.82
C ILE A 135 7.33 -3.37 18.53
N ARG A 136 6.10 -3.28 19.05
CA ARG A 136 4.99 -4.19 18.74
C ARG A 136 3.88 -3.38 18.10
N ALA A 137 3.76 -3.48 16.78
CA ALA A 137 2.85 -2.68 15.98
C ALA A 137 2.13 -3.53 14.94
N LEU A 138 1.13 -2.97 14.26
CA LEU A 138 0.56 -3.50 13.02
C LEU A 138 0.98 -2.53 11.92
N GLU A 139 1.86 -2.94 11.02
CA GLU A 139 2.52 -2.01 10.09
C GLU A 139 2.42 -2.47 8.64
N PHE A 140 2.29 -1.52 7.73
CA PHE A 140 2.53 -1.68 6.30
C PHE A 140 3.69 -0.79 5.87
N GLY A 141 4.59 -1.31 5.04
CA GLY A 141 5.62 -0.47 4.42
C GLY A 141 6.81 -1.23 3.86
N GLY A 142 7.98 -0.59 3.89
CA GLY A 142 9.20 -1.13 3.29
C GLY A 142 8.97 -1.46 1.80
N PRO A 143 9.27 -2.68 1.34
CA PRO A 143 9.04 -3.09 -0.05
C PRO A 143 7.58 -3.55 -0.30
N GLY A 144 6.60 -3.03 0.45
CA GLY A 144 5.19 -3.41 0.33
C GLY A 144 4.80 -4.61 1.19
N ASN A 145 5.27 -4.62 2.44
CA ASN A 145 5.12 -5.72 3.39
C ASN A 145 4.24 -5.35 4.59
N LEU A 146 3.62 -6.37 5.19
CA LEU A 146 3.02 -6.30 6.53
C LEU A 146 4.03 -6.77 7.58
N SER A 147 4.17 -6.03 8.67
CA SER A 147 5.10 -6.31 9.78
C SER A 147 4.44 -6.16 11.14
N ASP A 148 4.97 -6.83 12.16
CA ASP A 148 4.59 -6.58 13.55
C ASP A 148 5.55 -5.64 14.31
N GLY A 149 6.40 -4.91 13.57
CA GLY A 149 7.49 -4.09 14.11
C GLY A 149 8.79 -4.86 14.39
N SER A 150 8.72 -6.17 14.56
CA SER A 150 9.87 -7.03 14.86
C SER A 150 10.21 -8.03 13.75
N GLY A 151 9.23 -8.32 12.89
CA GLY A 151 9.35 -9.34 11.87
C GLY A 151 8.35 -9.18 10.74
N LEU A 152 8.64 -9.85 9.65
CA LEU A 152 7.79 -9.91 8.47
C LEU A 152 6.59 -10.84 8.73
N LYS A 153 5.36 -10.34 8.61
CA LYS A 153 4.14 -11.15 8.66
C LYS A 153 3.71 -11.54 7.26
N ARG A 154 3.65 -10.55 6.37
CA ARG A 154 3.32 -10.73 4.96
C ARG A 154 4.18 -9.84 4.10
N GLY A 155 4.38 -10.23 2.86
CA GLY A 155 5.12 -9.44 1.90
C GLY A 155 4.55 -9.60 0.52
N GLY A 156 4.74 -8.58 -0.31
CA GLY A 156 3.97 -8.39 -1.55
C GLY A 156 2.49 -8.11 -1.26
N PHE A 157 2.21 -7.34 -0.20
CA PHE A 157 0.86 -6.87 0.11
C PHE A 157 0.51 -5.61 -0.70
N GLY A 158 1.50 -4.79 -1.03
CA GLY A 158 1.37 -3.59 -1.85
C GLY A 158 2.67 -3.22 -2.53
N GLU A 159 2.75 -2.00 -3.05
CA GLU A 159 3.99 -1.45 -3.63
C GLU A 159 4.95 -0.96 -2.54
N PRO A 160 6.25 -0.79 -2.85
CA PRO A 160 7.21 -0.17 -1.96
C PRO A 160 6.79 1.24 -1.55
N VAL A 161 6.85 1.52 -0.25
CA VAL A 161 6.54 2.85 0.30
C VAL A 161 7.77 3.73 0.15
N LYS A 162 7.61 4.88 -0.50
CA LYS A 162 8.70 5.78 -0.88
C LYS A 162 8.25 7.24 -0.81
N LYS A 163 9.17 8.18 -1.04
CA LYS A 163 8.84 9.60 -1.22
C LYS A 163 7.66 9.79 -2.18
N GLY A 164 6.68 10.58 -1.75
CA GLY A 164 5.43 10.85 -2.48
C GLY A 164 4.31 9.83 -2.23
N SER A 165 4.60 8.69 -1.57
CA SER A 165 3.54 7.77 -1.14
C SER A 165 2.64 8.41 -0.09
N VAL A 166 1.35 8.13 -0.18
CA VAL A 166 0.36 8.47 0.85
C VAL A 166 -0.30 7.18 1.30
N ILE A 167 0.01 6.75 2.51
CA ILE A 167 -0.52 5.50 3.03
C ILE A 167 -1.65 5.79 4.00
N GLY A 168 -2.84 5.31 3.67
CA GLY A 168 -4.05 5.44 4.48
C GLY A 168 -4.35 4.15 5.26
N PHE A 169 -4.95 4.31 6.44
CA PHE A 169 -5.35 3.19 7.29
C PHE A 169 -6.76 3.38 7.79
N THR A 170 -7.67 2.46 7.45
CA THR A 170 -8.96 2.33 8.12
C THR A 170 -8.82 1.36 9.27
N LEU A 171 -9.18 1.80 10.47
CA LEU A 171 -9.15 1.00 11.68
C LEU A 171 -10.57 0.55 12.04
N ASP A 172 -10.74 -0.72 12.35
CA ASP A 172 -11.95 -1.25 12.98
C ASP A 172 -11.62 -1.59 14.45
N LEU A 173 -12.20 -0.79 15.34
CA LEU A 173 -12.06 -0.87 16.79
C LEU A 173 -13.43 -1.10 17.45
N THR A 174 -14.43 -1.55 16.69
CA THR A 174 -15.80 -1.79 17.17
C THR A 174 -15.83 -2.90 18.22
N ASP A 175 -15.00 -3.92 18.06
CA ASP A 175 -14.62 -4.81 19.14
C ASP A 175 -13.54 -4.14 20.01
N GLY A 176 -13.93 -3.81 21.25
CA GLY A 176 -13.06 -3.16 22.22
C GLY A 176 -11.82 -3.97 22.60
N SER A 177 -11.71 -5.25 22.21
CA SER A 177 -10.58 -6.15 22.49
C SER A 177 -9.76 -6.55 21.27
N SER A 178 -10.08 -6.01 20.09
CA SER A 178 -9.34 -6.29 18.87
C SER A 178 -9.16 -5.07 17.97
N VAL A 179 -8.31 -5.22 16.96
CA VAL A 179 -8.02 -4.22 15.92
C VAL A 179 -8.11 -4.91 14.57
N GLY A 180 -8.99 -4.41 13.71
CA GLY A 180 -8.92 -4.61 12.26
C GLY A 180 -8.21 -3.44 11.59
N MET A 181 -7.47 -3.69 10.52
CA MET A 181 -6.77 -2.65 9.77
C MET A 181 -6.83 -2.94 8.26
N THR A 182 -7.41 -2.01 7.52
CA THR A 182 -7.41 -1.97 6.04
C THR A 182 -6.44 -0.90 5.57
N VAL A 183 -5.60 -1.22 4.57
CA VAL A 183 -4.56 -0.33 4.06
C VAL A 183 -4.96 0.26 2.71
N TRP A 184 -4.60 1.52 2.51
CA TRP A 184 -4.82 2.28 1.29
C TRP A 184 -3.49 2.85 0.80
N ASP A 185 -3.25 2.83 -0.51
CA ASP A 185 -2.14 3.53 -1.17
C ASP A 185 -2.73 4.61 -2.08
N GLY A 186 -2.64 5.86 -1.63
CA GLY A 186 -3.36 6.98 -2.20
C GLY A 186 -4.86 6.74 -2.13
N ASP A 187 -5.46 6.52 -3.30
CA ASP A 187 -6.88 6.30 -3.51
C ASP A 187 -7.24 4.81 -3.77
N LYS A 188 -6.22 3.94 -3.81
CA LYS A 188 -6.35 2.49 -4.03
C LYS A 188 -6.47 1.76 -2.70
N CYS A 189 -7.58 1.07 -2.47
CA CYS A 189 -7.70 0.11 -1.37
C CYS A 189 -6.83 -1.12 -1.66
N LEU A 190 -5.91 -1.46 -0.76
CA LEU A 190 -5.10 -2.68 -0.84
C LEU A 190 -5.80 -3.88 -0.18
N GLY A 191 -6.81 -3.62 0.65
CA GLY A 191 -7.61 -4.62 1.35
C GLY A 191 -7.33 -4.72 2.85
N GLU A 192 -8.02 -5.65 3.51
CA GLU A 192 -7.87 -5.93 4.94
C GLU A 192 -6.49 -6.56 5.19
N ALA A 193 -5.58 -5.82 5.82
CA ALA A 193 -4.23 -6.26 6.11
C ALA A 193 -4.17 -7.07 7.41
N TYR A 194 -4.91 -6.63 8.42
CA TYR A 194 -4.99 -7.25 9.73
C TYR A 194 -6.44 -7.38 10.16
N LYS A 195 -6.79 -8.52 10.79
CA LYS A 195 -8.15 -8.81 11.20
C LYS A 195 -8.20 -9.39 12.60
N GLY A 196 -8.94 -8.74 13.48
CA GLY A 196 -9.17 -9.24 14.84
C GLY A 196 -7.87 -9.39 15.64
N CYS A 197 -6.84 -8.59 15.36
CA CYS A 197 -5.60 -8.62 16.12
C CYS A 197 -5.86 -8.21 17.57
N LYS A 198 -5.43 -9.02 18.53
CA LYS A 198 -5.76 -8.80 19.95
C LYS A 198 -5.15 -7.50 20.46
N ARG A 199 -5.88 -6.79 21.33
CA ARG A 199 -5.38 -5.69 22.16
C ARG A 199 -5.97 -5.77 23.56
N GLU A 200 -5.35 -5.10 24.53
CA GLU A 200 -5.99 -4.90 25.83
C GLU A 200 -7.33 -4.15 25.65
N LYS A 201 -8.35 -4.56 26.41
CA LYS A 201 -9.71 -4.03 26.23
C LYS A 201 -9.76 -2.53 26.48
N GLY A 202 -10.17 -1.77 25.47
CA GLY A 202 -10.24 -0.31 25.53
C GLY A 202 -8.89 0.39 25.44
N ALA A 203 -7.81 -0.33 25.14
CA ALA A 203 -6.51 0.29 24.91
C ALA A 203 -6.54 1.17 23.66
N THR A 204 -6.07 2.41 23.81
CA THR A 204 -5.90 3.34 22.70
C THR A 204 -4.78 2.86 21.77
N VAL A 205 -5.05 2.87 20.47
CA VAL A 205 -4.05 2.64 19.41
C VAL A 205 -3.65 3.97 18.79
N TYR A 206 -2.37 4.13 18.51
CA TYR A 206 -1.77 5.37 18.04
C TYR A 206 -1.11 5.15 16.68
N PRO A 207 -1.24 6.09 15.74
CA PRO A 207 -0.44 6.09 14.52
C PRO A 207 1.05 6.04 14.84
N VAL A 208 1.78 5.21 14.09
CA VAL A 208 3.22 5.05 14.22
C VAL A 208 3.92 5.09 12.88
N VAL A 209 5.14 5.65 12.86
CA VAL A 209 6.07 5.62 11.73
C VAL A 209 7.42 5.09 12.20
N CYS A 210 7.92 4.07 11.53
CA CYS A 210 9.23 3.46 11.71
C CYS A 210 10.13 3.88 10.54
N ALA A 211 10.77 5.03 10.69
CA ALA A 211 11.64 5.64 9.69
C ALA A 211 13.02 4.98 9.62
N ARG A 212 13.76 5.22 8.53
CA ARG A 212 15.04 4.55 8.26
C ARG A 212 16.24 5.38 8.65
N LYS A 213 16.20 6.69 8.46
CA LYS A 213 17.38 7.55 8.63
C LYS A 213 17.03 8.98 9.02
N PRO A 214 18.01 9.72 9.58
CA PRO A 214 17.89 11.17 9.73
C PRO A 214 17.63 11.86 8.39
N GLY A 215 16.80 12.90 8.43
CA GLY A 215 16.34 13.64 7.25
C GLY A 215 15.05 13.09 6.63
N ASP A 216 14.63 11.86 6.97
CA ASP A 216 13.30 11.39 6.59
C ASP A 216 12.22 12.33 7.18
N ARG A 217 11.13 12.54 6.45
CA ARG A 217 10.09 13.53 6.77
C ARG A 217 8.71 13.00 6.40
N PHE A 218 7.77 13.18 7.32
CA PHE A 218 6.42 12.60 7.22
C PHE A 218 5.37 13.59 7.68
N LYS A 219 4.15 13.44 7.19
CA LYS A 219 2.98 14.23 7.61
C LYS A 219 1.77 13.33 7.86
N LEU A 220 1.21 13.38 9.06
CA LEU A 220 -0.04 12.73 9.43
C LEU A 220 -1.23 13.62 9.09
N SER A 221 -2.35 13.01 8.70
CA SER A 221 -3.64 13.67 8.60
C SER A 221 -4.74 12.77 9.16
N LEU A 222 -5.53 13.29 10.11
CA LEU A 222 -6.70 12.59 10.66
C LEU A 222 -7.95 12.90 9.81
N LYS A 223 -7.98 12.36 8.59
CA LYS A 223 -9.16 12.45 7.73
C LYS A 223 -10.27 11.53 8.24
N ARG A 224 -11.52 11.80 7.82
CA ARG A 224 -12.66 10.93 8.15
C ARG A 224 -12.82 9.76 7.19
N GLN A 225 -12.32 9.90 5.97
CA GLN A 225 -12.53 8.94 4.89
C GLN A 225 -11.28 8.86 4.01
N PRO A 226 -11.06 7.71 3.35
CA PRO A 226 -10.05 7.56 2.31
C PRO A 226 -10.22 8.56 1.17
N ARG A 227 -9.13 8.80 0.44
CA ARG A 227 -9.19 9.53 -0.83
C ARG A 227 -10.21 8.88 -1.74
N VAL A 228 -10.98 9.72 -2.42
CA VAL A 228 -11.95 9.25 -3.42
C VAL A 228 -11.15 8.59 -4.53
N GLN A 229 -11.39 7.29 -4.72
CA GLN A 229 -10.83 6.55 -5.83
C GLN A 229 -11.20 7.23 -7.13
N GLU A 230 -10.20 7.66 -7.90
CA GLU A 230 -10.44 8.06 -9.28
C GLU A 230 -11.03 6.85 -9.99
N LYS A 231 -12.25 7.00 -10.51
CA LYS A 231 -12.88 5.95 -11.33
C LYS A 231 -12.08 5.79 -12.60
N ARG A 232 -11.06 4.96 -12.54
CA ARG A 232 -10.35 4.43 -13.70
C ARG A 232 -10.98 3.08 -13.98
N THR A 233 -11.46 2.88 -15.21
CA THR A 233 -11.78 1.53 -15.68
C THR A 233 -10.44 0.91 -16.05
N PRO A 234 -9.86 0.03 -15.20
CA PRO A 234 -8.61 -0.60 -15.54
C PRO A 234 -8.81 -1.44 -16.81
N HIS A 235 -7.72 -1.69 -17.52
CA HIS A 235 -7.77 -2.59 -18.67
C HIS A 235 -8.32 -3.97 -18.25
N PRO A 236 -9.13 -4.68 -19.07
CA PRO A 236 -9.68 -5.98 -18.69
C PRO A 236 -8.62 -7.04 -18.35
N ALA A 237 -7.38 -6.89 -18.85
CA ALA A 237 -6.24 -7.73 -18.47
C ALA A 237 -5.77 -7.53 -17.03
N HIS A 238 -6.10 -6.40 -16.39
CA HIS A 238 -5.71 -6.08 -15.01
C HIS A 238 -6.43 -7.03 -14.04
N ASN A 239 -5.81 -8.16 -13.74
CA ASN A 239 -6.37 -9.13 -12.81
C ASN A 239 -5.39 -10.24 -12.40
N SER A 240 -5.92 -11.19 -11.64
CA SER A 240 -5.29 -12.48 -11.38
C SER A 240 -5.82 -13.54 -12.36
N TRP A 241 -4.91 -14.37 -12.85
CA TRP A 241 -5.12 -15.30 -13.95
C TRP A 241 -4.49 -16.64 -13.59
N GLU A 242 -5.27 -17.69 -13.45
CA GLU A 242 -4.75 -19.05 -13.20
C GLU A 242 -4.34 -19.68 -14.53
N LEU A 243 -3.10 -20.16 -14.63
CA LEU A 243 -2.63 -20.92 -15.78
C LEU A 243 -3.30 -22.29 -15.82
N THR A 244 -4.12 -22.52 -16.85
CA THR A 244 -4.86 -23.78 -17.04
C THR A 244 -4.34 -24.60 -18.21
N ARG A 245 -3.56 -24.00 -19.12
CA ARG A 245 -2.95 -24.69 -20.26
C ARG A 245 -1.62 -24.06 -20.63
N PHE A 246 -0.62 -24.89 -20.86
CA PHE A 246 0.68 -24.49 -21.40
C PHE A 246 1.06 -25.44 -22.55
N VAL A 247 1.20 -24.88 -23.76
CA VAL A 247 1.73 -25.56 -24.94
C VAL A 247 3.03 -24.88 -25.36
N GLN A 248 4.05 -25.67 -25.65
CA GLN A 248 5.33 -25.21 -26.19
C GLN A 248 5.79 -26.18 -27.28
N ASP A 249 6.18 -25.65 -28.44
CA ASP A 249 6.62 -26.42 -29.62
C ASP A 249 5.58 -27.48 -30.05
N GLY A 250 4.29 -27.13 -29.94
CA GLY A 250 3.16 -28.01 -30.25
C GLY A 250 2.88 -29.10 -29.21
N ALA A 251 3.69 -29.22 -28.15
CA ALA A 251 3.50 -30.19 -27.08
C ALA A 251 2.90 -29.54 -25.82
N THR A 252 1.93 -30.21 -25.19
CA THR A 252 1.40 -29.78 -23.90
C THR A 252 2.45 -30.01 -22.81
N VAL A 253 2.83 -28.95 -22.11
CA VAL A 253 3.68 -29.01 -20.92
C VAL A 253 2.80 -29.37 -19.73
N SER A 254 3.15 -30.45 -19.01
CA SER A 254 2.40 -30.85 -17.82
C SER A 254 2.50 -29.78 -16.73
N LEU A 255 1.36 -29.44 -16.13
CA LEU A 255 1.28 -28.54 -14.98
C LEU A 255 1.40 -29.31 -13.65
N ASP A 256 1.30 -30.65 -13.67
CA ASP A 256 1.17 -31.48 -12.47
C ASP A 256 2.39 -31.32 -11.53
N GLU A 257 3.61 -31.30 -12.06
CA GLU A 257 4.82 -31.13 -11.25
C GLU A 257 4.81 -29.77 -10.51
N ALA A 258 4.43 -28.70 -11.21
CA ALA A 258 4.34 -27.37 -10.63
C ALA A 258 3.20 -27.27 -9.60
N GLN A 259 2.05 -27.89 -9.87
CA GLN A 259 0.89 -27.91 -8.99
C GLN A 259 1.15 -28.76 -7.73
N THR A 260 1.87 -29.89 -7.85
CA THR A 260 2.15 -30.81 -6.75
C THR A 260 3.37 -30.46 -5.92
N ALA A 261 4.32 -29.69 -6.45
CA ALA A 261 5.50 -29.27 -5.72
C ALA A 261 5.13 -28.50 -4.45
N LYS A 262 5.31 -29.11 -3.27
CA LYS A 262 5.08 -28.43 -1.98
C LYS A 262 6.15 -27.36 -1.77
N GLY A 263 5.89 -26.15 -2.24
CA GLY A 263 6.66 -24.97 -1.88
C GLY A 263 6.17 -24.43 -0.55
N ALA A 264 7.04 -24.34 0.46
CA ALA A 264 6.82 -23.48 1.61
C ALA A 264 7.03 -22.01 1.16
N GLY A 265 6.01 -21.41 0.55
CA GLY A 265 6.11 -20.05 0.00
C GLY A 265 4.76 -19.47 -0.40
N ARG A 266 4.57 -18.16 -0.13
CA ARG A 266 3.34 -17.38 -0.44
C ARG A 266 2.93 -17.54 -1.91
N GLY A 267 1.66 -17.40 -2.29
CA GLY A 267 1.23 -17.29 -3.71
C GLY A 267 0.58 -18.53 -4.33
N ARG A 268 0.43 -19.62 -3.58
CA ARG A 268 -0.55 -20.65 -3.91
C ARG A 268 -1.89 -20.19 -3.34
N ALA A 269 -2.93 -20.09 -4.16
CA ALA A 269 -4.28 -19.86 -3.65
C ALA A 269 -4.59 -20.97 -2.64
N TYR A 270 -4.95 -20.59 -1.41
CA TYR A 270 -5.36 -21.54 -0.40
C TYR A 270 -6.74 -22.08 -0.78
N ILE A 271 -6.84 -23.40 -0.86
CA ILE A 271 -8.10 -24.09 -1.03
C ILE A 271 -8.81 -24.10 0.33
N GLY A 272 -10.13 -23.98 0.33
CA GLY A 272 -10.96 -24.10 1.52
C GLY A 272 -10.74 -25.43 2.27
N PRO A 273 -11.20 -25.53 3.53
CA PRO A 273 -10.98 -26.72 4.35
C PRO A 273 -11.66 -27.96 3.72
N GLY A 274 -10.86 -28.95 3.32
CA GLY A 274 -11.35 -30.29 2.93
C GLY A 274 -10.87 -30.83 1.58
N GLU A 275 -10.21 -30.03 0.74
CA GLU A 275 -9.72 -30.47 -0.57
C GLU A 275 -8.19 -30.72 -0.59
N PRO A 276 -7.70 -31.72 -1.34
CA PRO A 276 -6.27 -31.96 -1.48
C PRO A 276 -5.61 -30.74 -2.15
N PRO A 277 -4.45 -30.26 -1.65
CA PRO A 277 -3.82 -29.05 -2.15
C PRO A 277 -3.35 -29.24 -3.59
N LYS A 278 -4.14 -28.78 -4.56
CA LYS A 278 -3.67 -28.45 -5.91
C LYS A 278 -3.20 -27.00 -5.88
N GLY A 279 -1.90 -26.77 -5.99
CA GLY A 279 -1.38 -25.41 -6.03
C GLY A 279 -1.75 -24.73 -7.34
N HIS A 280 -2.71 -23.82 -7.33
CA HIS A 280 -3.03 -22.98 -8.49
C HIS A 280 -1.80 -22.17 -8.91
N LEU A 281 -1.53 -22.08 -10.21
CA LEU A 281 -0.42 -21.31 -10.79
C LEU A 281 -0.95 -19.95 -11.24
N VAL A 282 -0.90 -18.97 -10.35
CA VAL A 282 -1.54 -17.66 -10.58
C VAL A 282 -0.52 -16.63 -11.07
N MET A 283 -0.85 -16.02 -12.20
CA MET A 283 -0.24 -14.82 -12.74
C MET A 283 -1.05 -13.59 -12.31
N GLN A 284 -0.37 -12.52 -11.94
CA GLN A 284 -0.96 -11.21 -11.69
C GLN A 284 -0.51 -10.24 -12.76
N LEU A 285 -1.48 -9.57 -13.38
CA LEU A 285 -1.24 -8.47 -14.30
C LEU A 285 -1.72 -7.18 -13.65
N GLU A 286 -0.79 -6.28 -13.36
CA GLU A 286 -1.09 -4.97 -12.80
C GLU A 286 -0.76 -3.89 -13.81
N GLN A 287 -1.72 -3.00 -14.07
CA GLN A 287 -1.56 -1.92 -15.03
C GLN A 287 -0.72 -0.83 -14.37
N SER A 288 0.32 -0.36 -15.06
CA SER A 288 1.22 0.67 -14.55
C SER A 288 0.48 1.98 -14.35
N ALA A 289 0.78 2.66 -13.24
CA ALA A 289 0.19 3.95 -12.95
C ALA A 289 0.63 4.99 -13.99
N GLY A 290 -0.32 5.54 -14.73
CA GLY A 290 -0.08 6.60 -15.72
C GLY A 290 0.16 6.13 -17.15
N ASP A 291 0.21 4.81 -17.39
CA ASP A 291 0.30 4.25 -18.73
C ASP A 291 -0.72 3.12 -18.89
N ALA A 292 -1.72 3.35 -19.74
CA ALA A 292 -2.79 2.41 -19.98
C ALA A 292 -2.33 1.16 -20.76
N ASN A 293 -1.19 1.23 -21.45
CA ASN A 293 -0.67 0.17 -22.31
C ASN A 293 0.44 -0.63 -21.63
N GLU A 294 0.85 -0.25 -20.41
CA GLU A 294 1.93 -0.89 -19.69
C GLU A 294 1.41 -1.71 -18.51
N PHE A 295 1.93 -2.93 -18.36
CA PHE A 295 1.59 -3.85 -17.29
C PHE A 295 2.85 -4.39 -16.62
N LYS A 296 2.78 -4.61 -15.31
CA LYS A 296 3.66 -5.48 -14.56
C LYS A 296 3.04 -6.87 -14.51
N LEU A 297 3.76 -7.86 -15.02
CA LEU A 297 3.42 -9.27 -14.90
C LEU A 297 4.22 -9.86 -13.73
N HIS A 298 3.51 -10.37 -12.73
CA HIS A 298 4.07 -11.08 -11.60
C HIS A 298 3.51 -12.51 -11.57
N PHE A 299 4.36 -13.50 -11.80
CA PHE A 299 4.00 -14.91 -11.79
C PHE A 299 4.73 -15.61 -10.63
N LYS A 300 3.96 -16.08 -9.64
CA LYS A 300 4.53 -16.78 -8.49
C LYS A 300 4.48 -18.30 -8.66
N LEU A 301 5.66 -18.91 -8.76
CA LEU A 301 5.88 -20.35 -8.76
C LEU A 301 6.60 -20.73 -7.45
N PHE A 302 7.69 -21.50 -7.53
CA PHE A 302 8.63 -21.64 -6.41
C PHE A 302 9.50 -20.38 -6.32
N ASN A 303 9.99 -19.93 -7.46
CA ASN A 303 10.56 -18.61 -7.69
C ASN A 303 9.48 -17.60 -8.12
N ILE A 304 9.79 -16.32 -7.98
CA ILE A 304 8.94 -15.24 -8.49
C ILE A 304 9.51 -14.79 -9.82
N LEU A 305 8.68 -14.82 -10.87
CA LEU A 305 8.98 -14.24 -12.17
C LEU A 305 8.30 -12.88 -12.29
N ASN A 306 9.07 -11.86 -12.66
CA ASN A 306 8.57 -10.51 -12.91
C ASN A 306 8.97 -10.05 -14.31
N THR A 307 8.06 -9.41 -15.02
CA THR A 307 8.40 -8.69 -16.25
C THR A 307 7.46 -7.52 -16.48
N LYS A 308 7.85 -6.65 -17.40
CA LYS A 308 7.03 -5.59 -17.96
C LYS A 308 6.44 -6.07 -19.28
N VAL A 309 5.16 -5.81 -19.49
CA VAL A 309 4.45 -6.10 -20.74
C VAL A 309 3.89 -4.78 -21.28
N THR A 310 4.18 -4.46 -22.54
CA THR A 310 3.67 -3.24 -23.18
C THR A 310 2.83 -3.60 -24.39
N ILE A 311 1.61 -3.08 -24.46
CA ILE A 311 0.75 -3.19 -25.64
C ILE A 311 1.31 -2.28 -26.75
N THR A 312 1.69 -2.87 -27.88
CA THR A 312 2.26 -2.16 -29.05
C THR A 312 1.25 -1.92 -30.16
N GLY A 313 0.10 -2.59 -30.11
CA GLY A 313 -0.99 -2.41 -31.07
C GLY A 313 -2.15 -3.36 -30.77
N SER A 314 -3.27 -3.19 -31.47
CA SER A 314 -4.45 -4.04 -31.30
C SER A 314 -5.13 -4.36 -32.64
N SER A 315 -5.70 -5.56 -32.73
CA SER A 315 -6.48 -6.06 -33.86
C SER A 315 -7.66 -6.88 -33.33
N GLY A 316 -8.81 -6.22 -33.15
CA GLY A 316 -10.00 -6.84 -32.57
C GLY A 316 -9.82 -7.10 -31.07
N SER A 317 -10.05 -8.35 -30.63
CA SER A 317 -9.83 -8.78 -29.24
C SER A 317 -8.37 -9.19 -28.94
N THR A 318 -7.51 -9.14 -29.96
CA THR A 318 -6.09 -9.51 -29.85
C THR A 318 -5.24 -8.25 -29.77
N GLU A 319 -4.32 -8.22 -28.82
CA GLU A 319 -3.39 -7.11 -28.63
C GLU A 319 -1.97 -7.64 -28.77
N ASN A 320 -1.13 -6.89 -29.49
CA ASN A 320 0.27 -7.21 -29.70
C ASN A 320 1.07 -6.70 -28.51
N LEU A 321 2.04 -7.49 -28.06
CA LEU A 321 2.80 -7.27 -26.85
C LEU A 321 4.28 -7.14 -27.15
N ASP A 322 4.94 -6.30 -26.37
CA ASP A 322 6.38 -6.33 -26.14
C ASP A 322 6.61 -6.80 -24.70
N VAL A 323 7.17 -8.00 -24.55
CA VAL A 323 7.46 -8.60 -23.24
C VAL A 323 8.91 -8.34 -22.89
N GLY A 324 9.13 -7.56 -21.83
CA GLY A 324 10.46 -7.23 -21.33
C GLY A 324 11.21 -8.41 -20.74
N LEU A 325 12.43 -8.15 -20.28
CA LEU A 325 13.29 -9.16 -19.65
C LEU A 325 12.59 -9.78 -18.42
N ILE A 326 12.50 -11.11 -18.40
CA ILE A 326 11.98 -11.86 -17.26
C ILE A 326 13.03 -11.87 -16.14
N LEU A 327 12.69 -11.28 -14.99
CA LEU A 327 13.49 -11.27 -13.78
C LEU A 327 12.96 -12.30 -12.78
N GLY A 328 13.78 -13.29 -12.46
CA GLY A 328 13.45 -14.37 -11.53
C GLY A 328 14.27 -14.33 -10.23
N THR A 329 13.68 -14.73 -9.10
CA THR A 329 14.51 -15.17 -7.96
C THR A 329 15.29 -16.41 -8.35
N ARG A 330 16.54 -16.54 -7.90
CA ARG A 330 17.44 -17.67 -8.26
C ARG A 330 17.66 -18.61 -7.08
N VAL A 331 16.58 -19.17 -6.54
CA VAL A 331 16.66 -20.25 -5.55
C VAL A 331 16.53 -21.57 -6.28
N LEU A 332 17.38 -22.55 -5.91
CA LEU A 332 17.28 -23.90 -6.45
C LEU A 332 15.88 -24.46 -6.17
N SER A 333 15.13 -24.70 -7.24
CA SER A 333 13.74 -25.10 -7.21
C SER A 333 13.58 -26.58 -7.58
N PRO A 334 12.70 -27.34 -6.89
CA PRO A 334 12.35 -28.69 -7.34
C PRO A 334 11.60 -28.69 -8.67
N ILE A 335 11.15 -27.53 -9.15
CA ILE A 335 10.44 -27.35 -10.44
C ILE A 335 11.23 -26.43 -11.39
N GLN A 336 12.56 -26.37 -11.25
CA GLN A 336 13.42 -25.46 -12.02
C GLN A 336 13.23 -25.61 -13.54
N ASP A 337 13.04 -26.84 -14.04
CA ASP A 337 12.84 -27.09 -15.46
C ASP A 337 11.53 -26.50 -15.97
N PHE A 338 10.45 -26.61 -15.19
CA PHE A 338 9.18 -25.96 -15.49
C PHE A 338 9.32 -24.43 -15.48
N GLU A 339 9.99 -23.86 -14.48
CA GLU A 339 10.22 -22.41 -14.38
C GLU A 339 11.04 -21.87 -15.56
N ASN A 340 12.06 -22.61 -16.00
CA ASN A 340 12.88 -22.26 -17.15
C ASN A 340 12.06 -22.30 -18.45
N LYS A 341 11.24 -23.33 -18.64
CA LYS A 341 10.32 -23.44 -19.78
C LYS A 341 9.32 -22.29 -19.81
N LEU A 342 8.67 -22.01 -18.68
CA LEU A 342 7.69 -20.92 -18.60
C LEU A 342 8.35 -19.56 -18.82
N SER A 343 9.53 -19.30 -18.25
CA SER A 343 10.28 -18.06 -18.46
C SER A 343 10.63 -17.85 -19.95
N THR A 344 11.11 -18.91 -20.61
CA THR A 344 11.40 -18.91 -22.04
C THR A 344 10.13 -18.65 -22.85
N ALA A 345 9.06 -19.35 -22.53
CA ALA A 345 7.77 -19.21 -23.19
C ALA A 345 7.23 -17.78 -23.07
N LEU A 346 7.20 -17.22 -21.86
CA LEU A 346 6.77 -15.84 -21.59
C LEU A 346 7.58 -14.82 -22.40
N SER A 347 8.91 -14.99 -22.50
CA SER A 347 9.76 -14.09 -23.29
C SER A 347 9.51 -14.14 -24.80
N SER A 348 8.84 -15.17 -25.29
CA SER A 348 8.51 -15.32 -26.71
C SER A 348 7.09 -14.84 -27.06
N VAL A 349 6.23 -14.62 -26.07
CA VAL A 349 4.86 -14.17 -26.28
C VAL A 349 4.87 -12.82 -27.00
N ASP A 350 4.13 -12.72 -28.10
CA ASP A 350 4.00 -11.50 -28.91
C ASP A 350 2.58 -10.95 -28.93
N SER A 351 1.62 -11.67 -28.35
CA SER A 351 0.22 -11.29 -28.37
C SER A 351 -0.56 -11.91 -27.22
N TRP A 352 -1.66 -11.26 -26.84
CA TRP A 352 -2.68 -11.88 -26.01
C TRP A 352 -4.09 -11.66 -26.56
N THR A 353 -5.05 -12.42 -26.06
CA THR A 353 -6.47 -12.27 -26.38
C THR A 353 -7.28 -12.43 -25.11
N LEU A 354 -8.19 -11.49 -24.87
CA LEU A 354 -9.15 -11.53 -23.78
C LEU A 354 -10.52 -11.93 -24.33
N THR A 355 -11.14 -12.92 -23.70
CA THR A 355 -12.50 -13.36 -24.04
C THR A 355 -13.34 -13.47 -22.77
N GLY A 356 -14.65 -13.33 -22.89
CA GLY A 356 -15.56 -13.36 -21.74
C GLY A 356 -15.49 -12.11 -20.86
N SER A 357 -16.08 -12.20 -19.67
CA SER A 357 -16.14 -11.10 -18.69
C SER A 357 -16.36 -11.65 -17.28
N GLY A 358 -15.85 -10.94 -16.26
CA GLY A 358 -16.01 -11.34 -14.86
C GLY A 358 -15.41 -12.73 -14.61
N GLU A 359 -16.15 -13.58 -13.91
CA GLU A 359 -15.71 -14.93 -13.54
C GLU A 359 -15.49 -15.88 -14.73
N ASN A 360 -16.03 -15.54 -15.90
CA ASN A 360 -15.87 -16.31 -17.13
C ASN A 360 -14.80 -15.71 -18.06
N ALA A 361 -14.06 -14.70 -17.61
CA ALA A 361 -13.02 -14.10 -18.41
C ALA A 361 -11.85 -15.09 -18.60
N LYS A 362 -11.30 -15.11 -19.81
CA LYS A 362 -10.15 -15.93 -20.19
C LYS A 362 -9.11 -15.06 -20.87
N LEU A 363 -7.86 -15.29 -20.51
CA LEU A 363 -6.70 -14.66 -21.12
C LEU A 363 -5.90 -15.75 -21.84
N THR A 364 -5.61 -15.55 -23.12
CA THR A 364 -4.72 -16.46 -23.88
C THR A 364 -3.56 -15.65 -24.41
N MET A 365 -2.33 -15.99 -24.00
CA MET A 365 -1.09 -15.40 -24.49
C MET A 365 -0.46 -16.35 -25.51
N ARG A 366 0.01 -15.83 -26.66
CA ARG A 366 0.49 -16.64 -27.79
C ARG A 366 1.77 -16.09 -28.40
N SER A 367 2.47 -16.98 -29.08
CA SER A 367 3.46 -16.72 -30.11
C SER A 367 3.36 -17.84 -31.17
N ALA A 368 4.31 -17.92 -32.11
CA ALA A 368 4.35 -18.98 -33.10
C ALA A 368 4.35 -20.40 -32.49
N ASP A 369 5.12 -20.60 -31.41
CA ASP A 369 5.37 -21.92 -30.83
C ASP A 369 4.85 -22.07 -29.39
N VAL A 370 4.23 -21.01 -28.83
CA VAL A 370 3.76 -20.98 -27.43
C VAL A 370 2.28 -20.63 -27.35
N GLU A 371 1.56 -21.33 -26.47
CA GLU A 371 0.23 -20.93 -26.00
C GLU A 371 0.16 -21.08 -24.48
N LEU A 372 -0.19 -20.00 -23.80
CA LEU A 372 -0.52 -19.98 -22.38
C LEU A 372 -1.97 -19.55 -22.23
N ALA A 373 -2.83 -20.43 -21.72
CA ALA A 373 -4.22 -20.10 -21.45
C ALA A 373 -4.46 -19.97 -19.95
N PHE A 374 -5.19 -18.93 -19.59
CA PHE A 374 -5.52 -18.62 -18.22
C PHE A 374 -7.02 -18.41 -18.04
N ASP A 375 -7.54 -18.90 -16.93
CA ASP A 375 -8.88 -18.57 -16.47
C ASP A 375 -8.77 -17.44 -15.42
N TRP A 376 -9.74 -16.53 -15.43
CA TRP A 376 -9.82 -15.50 -14.40
C TRP A 376 -10.00 -16.15 -13.04
N VAL A 377 -9.28 -15.62 -12.05
CA VAL A 377 -9.52 -15.97 -10.66
C VAL A 377 -9.77 -14.70 -9.89
N ASP A 378 -10.82 -14.71 -9.06
CA ASP A 378 -11.01 -13.63 -8.11
C ASP A 378 -9.73 -13.54 -7.30
N LYS A 379 -9.18 -12.33 -7.21
CA LYS A 379 -7.90 -12.07 -6.54
C LYS A 379 -8.10 -12.58 -5.13
N ALA A 380 -7.65 -13.81 -4.82
CA ALA A 380 -7.93 -14.44 -3.55
C ALA A 380 -7.51 -13.43 -2.49
N MET A 381 -8.50 -12.82 -1.81
CA MET A 381 -8.26 -11.80 -0.82
C MET A 381 -7.26 -12.41 0.13
N GLN A 382 -6.03 -11.91 0.10
CA GLN A 382 -4.95 -12.53 0.85
C GLN A 382 -5.40 -12.50 2.31
N GLU A 383 -5.62 -13.66 2.94
CA GLU A 383 -6.29 -13.74 4.24
C GLU A 383 -5.65 -12.77 5.23
N PRO A 384 -6.35 -11.82 5.85
CA PRO A 384 -5.69 -10.85 6.74
C PRO A 384 -4.86 -11.51 7.84
N VAL A 385 -3.79 -10.85 8.27
CA VAL A 385 -2.96 -11.31 9.39
C VAL A 385 -3.78 -11.16 10.68
N SER A 386 -3.93 -12.24 11.46
CA SER A 386 -4.76 -12.25 12.67
C SER A 386 -4.02 -12.71 13.93
N ASP A 387 -2.79 -13.22 13.78
CA ASP A 387 -1.98 -13.80 14.85
C ASP A 387 -1.11 -12.78 15.60
N VAL A 388 -1.27 -11.49 15.32
CA VAL A 388 -0.55 -10.40 16.01
C VAL A 388 -1.37 -9.88 17.18
N ALA A 389 -0.69 -9.64 18.30
CA ALA A 389 -1.27 -9.03 19.49
C ALA A 389 -0.52 -7.72 19.79
N LEU A 390 -1.29 -6.64 19.98
CA LEU A 390 -0.79 -5.41 20.54
C LEU A 390 -0.81 -5.51 22.07
N PRO A 391 0.31 -5.17 22.74
CA PRO A 391 0.43 -5.29 24.18
C PRO A 391 -0.32 -4.21 24.95
#